data_AF-A0A150FTZ9-F1
#
_entry.id   AF-A0A150FTZ9-F1
#
_cell.length_a   1.000
_cell.length_b   1.000
_cell.length_c   1.000
_cell.angle_alpha   90.00
_cell.angle_beta   90.00
_cell.angle_gamma   90.00
#
_symmetry.space_group_name_H-M   'P 1'
#
loop_
_entity.id
_entity.type
_entity.pdbx_description
1 polymer ?
#
loop_
_entity_poly.entity_id
_entity_poly.type
_entity_poly.pdbx_seq_one_letter_code
_entity_poly.pdbx_strand_id
1 'polypeptide(L)'
;MAPKPKADALVQKSPAEFFAENKNIAGFDNPGKCLYTTVRELVENALDAAEAISELPHIEITIEEVSKARLNRIRGLEHHDRLDAQLYQDFESEEARKKRLAKEAKEQEKLQKLVEKHGEGAAAVEAKRKELAAAGSGKPGGAMRGNHFYKVTVKDNGGGMPHKDIPNMLGRVLSGTKYGVKQTRGKFGLGAKMALIWSKMTTGLPFEIWSARPGSATRSHFLLDIDIHK
;
A
#
# COMPACT_ATOMS: atom_id res chain seq x y z
N MET A 1 5.46 44.49 -21.39
CA MET A 1 4.06 44.15 -21.04
C MET A 1 4.09 43.27 -19.80
N ALA A 2 3.49 43.71 -18.69
CA ALA A 2 3.37 42.87 -17.51
C ALA A 2 2.46 41.65 -17.82
N PRO A 3 2.76 40.45 -17.29
CA PRO A 3 1.93 39.28 -17.50
C PRO A 3 0.55 39.53 -16.88
N LYS A 4 -0.51 39.35 -17.67
CA LYS A 4 -1.89 39.44 -17.17
C LYS A 4 -2.06 38.45 -16.01
N PRO A 5 -2.71 38.84 -14.90
CA PRO A 5 -3.03 37.91 -13.83
C PRO A 5 -3.88 36.78 -14.43
N LYS A 6 -3.48 35.53 -14.20
CA LYS A 6 -4.30 34.37 -14.57
C LYS A 6 -5.66 34.56 -13.90
N ALA A 7 -6.73 34.57 -14.69
CA ALA A 7 -8.08 34.55 -14.14
C ALA A 7 -8.19 33.35 -13.20
N ASP A 8 -8.70 33.56 -11.99
CA ASP A 8 -8.94 32.47 -11.03
C ASP A 8 -9.92 31.48 -11.65
N ALA A 9 -9.39 30.42 -12.24
CA ALA A 9 -10.18 29.36 -12.84
C ALA A 9 -10.72 28.50 -11.70
N LEU A 10 -12.04 28.49 -11.53
CA LEU A 10 -12.73 27.58 -10.63
C LEU A 10 -12.56 26.15 -11.16
N VAL A 11 -11.85 25.31 -10.41
CA VAL A 11 -11.64 23.89 -10.74
C VAL A 11 -12.48 23.03 -9.79
N GLN A 12 -13.34 22.19 -10.37
CA GLN A 12 -14.10 21.19 -9.60
C GLN A 12 -13.24 19.95 -9.38
N LYS A 13 -13.20 19.45 -8.13
CA LYS A 13 -12.47 18.22 -7.78
C LYS A 13 -13.42 17.14 -7.30
N SER A 14 -13.07 15.89 -7.56
CA SER A 14 -13.79 14.76 -6.95
C SER A 14 -13.47 14.66 -5.45
N PRO A 15 -14.34 14.05 -4.61
CA PRO A 15 -14.00 13.83 -3.21
C PRO A 15 -12.71 13.00 -3.04
N ALA A 16 -12.48 11.98 -3.87
CA ALA A 16 -11.27 11.16 -3.83
C ALA A 16 -10.02 12.00 -4.14
N GLU A 17 -10.09 12.86 -5.16
CA GLU A 17 -9.03 13.78 -5.54
C GLU A 17 -8.74 14.79 -4.42
N PHE A 18 -9.78 15.40 -3.85
CA PHE A 18 -9.66 16.33 -2.74
C PHE A 18 -8.90 15.70 -1.56
N PHE A 19 -9.28 14.49 -1.15
CA PHE A 19 -8.63 13.82 -0.03
C PHE A 19 -7.25 13.24 -0.37
N ALA A 20 -6.99 12.91 -1.63
CA ALA A 20 -5.66 12.54 -2.11
C ALA A 20 -4.69 13.72 -2.03
N GLU A 21 -5.15 14.95 -2.21
CA GLU A 21 -4.33 16.15 -2.05
C GLU A 21 -4.26 16.62 -0.58
N ASN A 22 -5.34 16.47 0.18
CA ASN A 22 -5.48 16.98 1.55
C ASN A 22 -5.44 15.86 2.62
N LYS A 23 -4.39 15.05 2.58
CA LYS A 23 -4.25 13.82 3.38
C LYS A 23 -4.16 14.05 4.88
N ASN A 24 -3.61 15.20 5.27
CA ASN A 24 -3.47 15.65 6.65
C ASN A 24 -4.82 15.76 7.37
N ILE A 25 -5.88 16.13 6.65
CA ILE A 25 -7.24 16.27 7.21
C ILE A 25 -7.76 14.93 7.75
N ALA A 26 -7.41 13.82 7.10
CA ALA A 26 -7.81 12.48 7.50
C ALA A 26 -6.78 11.77 8.40
N GLY A 27 -5.70 12.45 8.80
CA GLY A 27 -4.65 11.86 9.63
C GLY A 27 -3.63 11.01 8.87
N PHE A 28 -3.54 11.15 7.54
CA PHE A 28 -2.55 10.47 6.70
C PHE A 28 -1.38 11.40 6.33
N ASP A 29 -0.81 12.10 7.32
CA ASP A 29 0.26 13.08 7.14
C ASP A 29 1.68 12.48 7.24
N ASN A 30 1.86 11.46 8.09
CA ASN A 30 3.14 10.81 8.33
C ASN A 30 3.00 9.29 8.38
N PRO A 31 4.03 8.51 7.98
CA PRO A 31 3.93 7.06 7.87
C PRO A 31 3.47 6.34 9.15
N GLY A 32 3.92 6.80 10.33
CA GLY A 32 3.53 6.21 11.62
C GLY A 32 2.05 6.43 11.94
N LYS A 33 1.56 7.65 11.73
CA LYS A 33 0.15 8.00 11.90
C LYS A 33 -0.72 7.33 10.83
N CYS A 34 -0.26 7.21 9.59
CA CYS A 34 -0.98 6.46 8.55
C CYS A 34 -1.24 5.00 8.97
N LEU A 35 -0.23 4.33 9.55
CA LEU A 35 -0.39 2.96 10.05
C LEU A 35 -1.38 2.91 11.21
N TYR A 36 -1.21 3.77 12.22
CA TYR A 36 -2.12 3.86 13.37
C TYR A 36 -3.57 4.15 12.94
N THR A 37 -3.77 5.16 12.10
CA THR A 37 -5.09 5.56 11.60
C THR A 37 -5.70 4.44 10.77
N THR A 38 -4.94 3.73 9.93
CA THR A 38 -5.47 2.57 9.19
C THR A 38 -5.99 1.50 10.13
N VAL A 39 -5.20 1.12 11.14
CA VAL A 39 -5.63 0.13 12.14
C VAL A 39 -6.87 0.62 12.90
N ARG A 40 -6.86 1.85 13.40
CA ARG A 40 -7.98 2.46 14.12
C ARG A 40 -9.27 2.40 13.30
N GLU A 41 -9.25 2.89 12.07
CA GLU A 41 -10.44 2.95 11.22
C GLU A 41 -11.00 1.55 10.88
N LEU A 42 -10.13 0.56 10.66
CA LEU A 42 -10.57 -0.82 10.41
C LEU A 42 -11.17 -1.46 11.67
N VAL A 43 -10.54 -1.27 12.84
CA VAL A 43 -11.01 -1.80 14.12
C VAL A 43 -12.32 -1.16 14.56
N GLU A 44 -12.46 0.17 14.44
CA GLU A 44 -13.71 0.87 14.75
C GLU A 44 -14.87 0.36 13.87
N ASN A 45 -14.61 0.09 12.59
CA ASN A 45 -15.61 -0.50 11.71
C ASN A 45 -15.96 -1.95 12.07
N ALA A 46 -14.98 -2.75 12.46
CA ALA A 46 -15.19 -4.12 12.93
C ALA A 46 -16.02 -4.17 14.24
N LEU A 47 -15.72 -3.31 15.21
CA LEU A 47 -16.48 -3.19 16.45
C LEU A 47 -17.94 -2.78 16.17
N ASP A 48 -18.13 -1.72 15.37
CA ASP A 48 -19.47 -1.26 15.00
C ASP A 48 -20.25 -2.35 14.23
N ALA A 49 -19.57 -3.21 13.46
CA ALA A 49 -20.18 -4.29 12.70
C ALA A 49 -20.64 -5.48 13.57
N ALA A 50 -19.90 -5.82 14.62
CA ALA A 50 -20.31 -6.82 15.62
C ALA A 50 -21.45 -6.30 16.49
N GLU A 51 -21.33 -5.08 17.00
CA GLU A 51 -22.38 -4.44 17.81
C GLU A 51 -23.68 -4.22 17.03
N ALA A 52 -23.62 -4.05 15.71
CA ALA A 52 -24.81 -3.90 14.87
C ALA A 52 -25.71 -5.15 14.88
N ILE A 53 -25.13 -6.33 15.11
CA ILE A 53 -25.85 -7.61 15.19
C ILE A 53 -25.92 -8.16 16.63
N SER A 54 -25.54 -7.35 17.62
CA SER A 54 -25.51 -7.73 19.03
C SER A 54 -24.64 -8.95 19.36
N GLU A 55 -23.56 -9.15 18.59
CA GLU A 55 -22.58 -10.21 18.84
C GLU A 55 -21.39 -9.68 19.63
N LEU A 56 -20.80 -10.54 20.47
CA LEU A 56 -19.56 -10.20 21.17
C LEU A 56 -18.44 -10.05 20.14
N PRO A 57 -17.72 -8.91 20.08
CA PRO A 57 -16.73 -8.67 19.05
C PRO A 57 -15.51 -9.59 19.23
N HIS A 58 -15.20 -10.35 18.19
CA HIS A 58 -13.95 -11.09 18.04
C HIS A 58 -13.19 -10.51 16.85
N ILE A 59 -12.12 -9.78 17.14
CA ILE A 59 -11.34 -9.02 16.15
C ILE A 59 -9.90 -9.50 16.19
N GLU A 60 -9.41 -9.97 15.05
CA GLU A 60 -8.02 -10.38 14.84
C GLU A 60 -7.32 -9.34 13.97
N ILE A 61 -6.17 -8.85 14.45
CA ILE A 61 -5.38 -7.84 13.76
C ILE A 61 -3.99 -8.42 13.48
N THR A 62 -3.60 -8.42 12.21
CA THR A 62 -2.27 -8.85 11.78
C THR A 62 -1.58 -7.70 11.06
N ILE A 63 -0.35 -7.39 11.47
CA ILE A 63 0.51 -6.40 10.81
C ILE A 63 1.78 -7.12 10.39
N GLU A 64 1.97 -7.28 9.09
CA GLU A 64 3.18 -7.86 8.52
C GLU A 64 4.05 -6.77 7.90
N GLU A 65 5.34 -6.75 8.22
CA GLU A 65 6.29 -5.95 7.44
C GLU A 65 6.51 -6.60 6.06
N VAL A 66 6.46 -5.77 5.02
CA VAL A 66 6.64 -6.15 3.63
C VAL A 66 7.93 -5.51 3.13
N SER A 67 8.92 -6.34 2.82
CA SER A 67 10.16 -5.85 2.22
C SER A 67 9.90 -5.24 0.84
N LYS A 68 10.75 -4.29 0.42
CA LYS A 68 10.65 -3.68 -0.92
C LYS A 68 10.71 -4.71 -2.04
N ALA A 69 11.51 -5.78 -1.88
CA ALA A 69 11.57 -6.87 -2.84
C ALA A 69 10.24 -7.64 -2.93
N ARG A 70 9.63 -7.98 -1.78
CA ARG A 70 8.29 -8.61 -1.73
C ARG A 70 7.23 -7.70 -2.35
N LEU A 71 7.28 -6.39 -2.08
CA LEU A 71 6.36 -5.43 -2.67
C LEU A 71 6.48 -5.36 -4.19
N ASN A 72 7.70 -5.27 -4.73
CA ASN A 72 7.94 -5.25 -6.17
C ASN A 72 7.42 -6.53 -6.84
N ARG A 73 7.60 -7.69 -6.20
CA ARG A 73 7.03 -8.96 -6.65
C ARG A 73 5.50 -8.90 -6.73
N ILE A 74 4.85 -8.44 -5.68
CA ILE A 74 3.37 -8.32 -5.65
C ILE A 74 2.86 -7.37 -6.74
N ARG A 75 3.62 -6.31 -7.05
CA ARG A 75 3.31 -5.37 -8.13
C ARG A 75 3.58 -5.91 -9.53
N GLY A 76 4.15 -7.10 -9.68
CA GLY A 76 4.59 -7.63 -10.97
C GLY A 76 5.83 -6.93 -11.55
N LEU A 77 6.61 -6.24 -10.70
CA LEU A 77 7.84 -5.52 -11.08
C LEU A 77 9.10 -6.37 -10.82
N GLU A 78 9.00 -7.69 -10.96
CA GLU A 78 10.14 -8.61 -10.69
C GLU A 78 11.27 -8.48 -11.70
N HIS A 79 10.91 -8.18 -12.96
CA HIS A 79 11.85 -8.08 -14.06
C HIS A 79 11.91 -6.63 -14.53
N HIS A 80 13.05 -5.98 -14.31
CA HIS A 80 13.40 -4.69 -14.92
C HIS A 80 14.09 -4.89 -16.28
N ASP A 81 13.77 -5.98 -16.98
CA ASP A 81 14.32 -6.20 -18.30
C ASP A 81 13.63 -5.22 -19.26
N ARG A 82 14.37 -4.19 -19.68
CA ARG A 82 13.93 -3.28 -20.74
C ARG A 82 13.89 -4.10 -22.04
N LEU A 83 12.75 -4.71 -22.33
CA LEU A 83 12.56 -5.53 -23.55
C LEU A 83 12.67 -4.67 -24.82
N ASP A 84 12.21 -3.42 -24.76
CA ASP A 84 12.29 -2.47 -25.86
C ASP A 84 13.06 -1.21 -25.46
N ALA A 85 14.40 -1.28 -25.54
CA ALA A 85 15.27 -0.14 -25.31
C ALA A 85 14.99 1.05 -26.25
N GLN A 86 14.34 0.81 -27.40
CA GLN A 86 14.01 1.83 -28.40
C GLN A 86 12.76 2.67 -28.06
N LEU A 87 11.84 2.14 -27.24
CA LEU A 87 10.63 2.87 -26.81
C LEU A 87 10.93 3.91 -25.72
N TYR A 88 12.00 3.66 -24.96
CA TYR A 88 12.52 4.60 -23.97
C TYR A 88 13.59 5.45 -24.65
N GLN A 89 13.18 6.61 -25.16
CA GLN A 89 14.12 7.70 -25.45
C GLN A 89 14.72 8.17 -24.11
N ASP A 90 15.69 7.41 -23.61
CA ASP A 90 16.84 7.84 -22.81
C ASP A 90 16.75 9.23 -22.16
N PHE A 91 15.99 9.31 -21.06
CA PHE A 91 16.22 10.29 -19.99
C PHE A 91 17.45 9.94 -19.14
N GLU A 92 18.17 8.87 -19.46
CA GLU A 92 19.43 8.51 -18.81
C GLU A 92 20.56 9.15 -19.63
N SER A 93 21.10 10.27 -19.15
CA SER A 93 22.30 10.85 -19.75
C SER A 93 23.41 9.81 -19.80
N GLU A 94 24.30 9.88 -20.79
CA GLU A 94 25.45 8.97 -20.93
C GLU A 94 26.27 8.88 -19.62
N GLU A 95 26.29 9.94 -18.82
CA GLU A 95 26.91 9.96 -17.49
C GLU A 95 26.17 9.09 -16.45
N ALA A 96 24.84 9.14 -16.43
CA ALA A 96 24.02 8.33 -15.53
C ALA A 96 24.16 6.83 -15.88
N ARG A 97 24.20 6.50 -17.17
CA ARG A 97 24.43 5.13 -17.65
C ARG A 97 25.80 4.60 -17.24
N LYS A 98 26.86 5.39 -17.46
CA LYS A 98 28.23 5.04 -17.03
C LYS A 98 28.32 4.83 -15.52
N LYS A 99 27.67 5.68 -14.73
CA LYS A 99 27.68 5.59 -13.26
C LYS A 99 26.96 4.35 -12.75
N ARG A 100 25.84 3.95 -13.37
CA ARG A 100 25.12 2.72 -13.04
C ARG A 100 25.94 1.48 -13.39
N LEU A 101 26.47 1.40 -14.61
CA LEU A 101 27.32 0.29 -15.03
C LEU A 101 28.58 0.15 -14.17
N ALA A 102 29.21 1.26 -13.79
CA ALA A 102 30.36 1.24 -12.88
C ALA A 102 29.98 0.77 -11.47
N LYS A 103 28.77 1.09 -10.99
CA LYS A 103 28.27 0.62 -9.70
C LYS A 103 27.93 -0.87 -9.73
N GLU A 104 27.25 -1.33 -10.78
CA GLU A 104 26.93 -2.74 -11.02
C GLU A 104 28.22 -3.57 -11.15
N ALA A 105 29.22 -3.09 -11.89
CA ALA A 105 30.52 -3.74 -12.01
C ALA A 105 31.26 -3.82 -10.66
N LYS A 106 31.25 -2.74 -9.85
CA LYS A 106 31.84 -2.75 -8.50
C LYS A 106 31.10 -3.70 -7.55
N GLU A 107 29.78 -3.78 -7.64
CA GLU A 107 28.98 -4.72 -6.84
C GLU A 107 29.24 -6.17 -7.26
N GLN A 108 29.38 -6.44 -8.56
CA GLN A 108 29.75 -7.76 -9.08
C GLN A 108 31.17 -8.16 -8.67
N GLU A 109 32.15 -7.26 -8.79
CA GLU A 109 33.53 -7.50 -8.38
C GLU A 109 33.63 -7.75 -6.87
N LYS A 110 32.89 -6.97 -6.06
CA LYS A 110 32.82 -7.17 -4.61
C LYS A 110 32.16 -8.50 -4.24
N LEU A 111 31.15 -8.91 -5.00
CA LEU A 111 30.49 -10.20 -4.83
C LEU A 111 31.45 -11.35 -5.19
N GLN A 112 32.18 -11.21 -6.30
CA GLN A 112 33.15 -12.21 -6.78
C GLN A 112 34.32 -12.39 -5.80
N LYS A 113 34.85 -11.29 -5.24
CA LYS A 113 35.88 -11.34 -4.19
C LYS A 113 35.39 -11.96 -2.89
N LEU A 114 34.11 -11.77 -2.53
CA LEU A 114 33.51 -12.42 -1.37
C LEU A 114 33.36 -13.94 -1.57
N VAL A 115 33.08 -14.36 -2.81
CA VAL A 115 32.99 -15.76 -3.20
C VAL A 115 34.37 -16.42 -3.18
N GLU A 116 35.38 -15.78 -3.74
CA GLU A 116 36.77 -16.27 -3.75
C GLU A 116 37.36 -16.40 -2.34
N LYS A 117 37.01 -15.48 -1.43
CA LYS A 117 37.53 -15.46 -0.05
C LYS A 117 36.92 -16.54 0.86
N HIS A 118 35.70 -16.99 0.57
CA HIS A 118 34.98 -17.94 1.44
C HIS A 118 35.00 -19.39 0.96
N GLY A 119 35.56 -19.72 -0.22
CA GLY A 119 35.87 -21.09 -0.61
C GLY A 119 34.71 -22.09 -0.52
N GLU A 120 33.48 -21.62 -0.72
CA GLU A 120 32.27 -22.44 -0.67
C GLU A 120 31.73 -22.58 -2.10
N GLY A 121 31.36 -23.80 -2.51
CA GLY A 121 30.97 -24.12 -3.89
C GLY A 121 29.76 -23.30 -4.39
N ALA A 122 29.59 -23.22 -5.71
CA ALA A 122 28.60 -22.37 -6.39
C ALA A 122 27.17 -22.44 -5.80
N ALA A 123 26.74 -23.59 -5.28
CA ALA A 123 25.44 -23.77 -4.63
C ALA A 123 25.34 -23.09 -3.24
N ALA A 124 26.42 -23.10 -2.46
CA ALA A 124 26.50 -22.41 -1.17
C ALA A 124 26.60 -20.90 -1.37
N VAL A 125 27.27 -20.45 -2.43
CA VAL A 125 27.30 -19.04 -2.87
C VAL A 125 25.92 -18.56 -3.28
N GLU A 126 25.15 -19.38 -4.00
CA GLU A 126 23.80 -19.02 -4.41
C GLU A 126 22.80 -18.99 -3.24
N ALA A 127 22.94 -19.92 -2.27
CA ALA A 127 22.20 -19.89 -1.02
C ALA A 127 22.54 -18.64 -0.18
N LYS A 128 23.83 -18.33 -0.03
CA LYS A 128 24.33 -17.14 0.68
C LYS A 128 24.02 -15.84 -0.08
N ARG A 129 23.87 -15.88 -1.41
CA ARG A 129 23.38 -14.75 -2.24
C ARG A 129 21.89 -14.51 -2.02
N LYS A 130 21.07 -15.55 -1.92
CA LYS A 130 19.65 -15.43 -1.54
C LYS A 130 19.52 -14.95 -0.09
N GLU A 131 20.40 -15.41 0.80
CA GLU A 131 20.48 -14.95 2.19
C GLU A 131 20.98 -13.51 2.32
N LEU A 132 21.97 -13.08 1.54
CA LEU A 132 22.48 -11.70 1.49
C LEU A 132 21.55 -10.74 0.73
N ALA A 133 20.78 -11.24 -0.24
CA ALA A 133 19.67 -10.48 -0.84
C ALA A 133 18.50 -10.34 0.14
N ALA A 134 18.29 -11.33 1.01
CA ALA A 134 17.37 -11.25 2.14
C ALA A 134 17.94 -10.40 3.30
N ALA A 135 19.25 -10.39 3.54
CA ALA A 135 19.95 -9.61 4.57
C ALA A 135 20.43 -8.23 4.09
N GLY A 136 20.21 -7.91 2.81
CA GLY A 136 20.25 -6.56 2.27
C GLY A 136 19.18 -5.65 2.90
N SER A 137 18.22 -6.23 3.64
CA SER A 137 17.56 -5.53 4.74
C SER A 137 18.47 -5.54 5.99
N GLY A 138 19.38 -4.57 6.02
CA GLY A 138 20.00 -3.94 7.20
C GLY A 138 20.30 -4.77 8.46
N LYS A 139 21.58 -4.81 8.84
CA LYS A 139 21.98 -4.97 10.26
C LYS A 139 21.23 -3.94 11.14
N PRO A 140 20.79 -4.31 12.36
CA PRO A 140 20.17 -3.39 13.30
C PRO A 140 21.25 -2.46 13.87
N GLY A 141 21.20 -1.16 13.56
CA GLY A 141 22.12 -0.20 14.20
C GLY A 141 22.56 1.00 13.39
N GLY A 142 22.06 1.23 12.17
CA GLY A 142 22.35 2.44 11.40
C GLY A 142 21.16 2.86 10.56
N ALA A 143 20.30 3.71 11.11
CA ALA A 143 19.05 4.13 10.49
C ALA A 143 19.28 5.03 9.26
N MET A 144 19.41 4.40 8.10
CA MET A 144 19.00 5.04 6.85
C MET A 144 17.47 4.84 6.74
N ARG A 145 16.70 5.94 6.75
CA ARG A 145 15.23 5.95 6.61
C ARG A 145 14.80 5.24 5.32
N GLY A 146 14.65 3.92 5.38
CA GLY A 146 14.03 3.12 4.33
C GLY A 146 12.51 3.29 4.39
N ASN A 147 11.84 3.24 3.24
CA ASN A 147 10.39 3.13 3.24
C ASN A 147 10.02 1.73 3.74
N HIS A 148 9.46 1.66 4.95
CA HIS A 148 8.83 0.45 5.48
C HIS A 148 7.42 0.33 4.90
N PHE A 149 7.06 -0.87 4.44
CA PHE A 149 5.72 -1.16 3.96
C PHE A 149 5.10 -2.20 4.87
N TYR A 150 3.79 -2.09 5.12
CA TYR A 150 3.08 -2.99 6.00
C TYR A 150 1.83 -3.52 5.30
N LYS A 151 1.57 -4.82 5.46
CA LYS A 151 0.27 -5.42 5.17
C LYS A 151 -0.52 -5.45 6.47
N VAL A 152 -1.60 -4.69 6.54
CA VAL A 152 -2.54 -4.68 7.66
C VAL A 152 -3.74 -5.51 7.30
N THR A 153 -4.03 -6.53 8.09
CA THR A 153 -5.21 -7.38 7.96
C THR A 153 -6.06 -7.25 9.23
N VAL A 154 -7.35 -6.99 9.06
CA VAL A 154 -8.34 -7.00 10.16
C VAL A 154 -9.43 -7.99 9.79
N LYS A 155 -9.72 -8.91 10.70
CA LYS A 155 -10.79 -9.90 10.57
C LYS A 155 -11.72 -9.76 11.76
N ASP A 156 -13.02 -9.74 11.48
CA ASP A 156 -14.07 -9.63 12.48
C ASP A 156 -15.16 -10.70 12.30
N ASN A 157 -15.99 -10.86 13.33
CA ASN A 157 -17.19 -11.69 13.32
C ASN A 157 -18.48 -10.85 13.19
N GLY A 158 -18.42 -9.66 12.62
CA GLY A 158 -19.55 -8.77 12.48
C GLY A 158 -20.58 -9.21 11.43
N GLY A 159 -21.60 -8.38 11.21
CA GLY A 159 -22.71 -8.69 10.29
C GLY A 159 -22.34 -8.84 8.81
N GLY A 160 -21.10 -8.55 8.44
CA GLY A 160 -20.60 -8.56 7.07
C GLY A 160 -21.25 -7.50 6.19
N MET A 161 -20.89 -7.51 4.91
CA MET A 161 -21.38 -6.58 3.89
C MET A 161 -22.12 -7.34 2.79
N PRO A 162 -23.26 -6.84 2.28
CA PRO A 162 -23.90 -7.40 1.11
C PRO A 162 -22.98 -7.32 -0.12
N HIS A 163 -22.86 -8.42 -0.88
CA HIS A 163 -21.96 -8.54 -2.04
C HIS A 163 -22.01 -7.32 -2.98
N LYS A 164 -23.22 -6.95 -3.38
CA LYS A 164 -23.52 -5.84 -4.31
C LYS A 164 -23.17 -4.45 -3.77
N ASP A 165 -23.08 -4.29 -2.46
CA ASP A 165 -22.86 -2.99 -1.83
C ASP A 165 -21.38 -2.74 -1.50
N ILE A 166 -20.54 -3.79 -1.42
CA ILE A 166 -19.12 -3.70 -1.07
C ILE A 166 -18.36 -2.65 -1.89
N PRO A 167 -18.46 -2.58 -3.23
CA PRO A 167 -17.74 -1.58 -4.02
C PRO A 167 -18.12 -0.15 -3.64
N ASN A 168 -19.41 0.10 -3.39
CA ASN A 168 -19.87 1.43 -2.98
C ASN A 168 -19.47 1.74 -1.53
N MET A 169 -19.58 0.76 -0.63
CA MET A 169 -19.28 0.91 0.79
C MET A 169 -17.80 1.15 1.09
N LEU A 170 -16.88 0.71 0.22
CA LEU A 170 -15.43 0.83 0.43
C LEU A 170 -14.68 1.61 -0.67
N GLY A 171 -15.25 1.75 -1.87
CA GLY A 171 -14.62 2.42 -3.01
C GLY A 171 -15.15 3.82 -3.30
N ARG A 172 -16.35 4.17 -2.80
CA ARG A 172 -16.93 5.51 -2.96
C ARG A 172 -16.65 6.37 -1.73
N VAL A 173 -15.97 7.49 -1.92
CA VAL A 173 -15.67 8.44 -0.83
C VAL A 173 -16.94 9.16 -0.37
N LEU A 174 -17.06 9.41 0.94
CA LEU A 174 -18.28 9.92 1.59
C LEU A 174 -19.51 9.01 1.42
N SER A 175 -19.29 7.70 1.26
CA SER A 175 -20.34 6.69 1.38
C SER A 175 -20.29 6.03 2.75
N GLY A 176 -21.45 5.74 3.32
CA GLY A 176 -21.52 5.06 4.61
C GLY A 176 -22.93 4.71 5.01
N THR A 177 -23.04 3.68 5.83
CA THR A 177 -24.31 3.24 6.45
C THR A 177 -24.59 3.95 7.78
N LYS A 178 -23.68 4.82 8.23
CA LYS A 178 -23.64 5.41 9.57
C LYS A 178 -24.24 6.82 9.66
N TYR A 179 -25.04 7.25 8.68
CA TYR A 179 -25.74 8.55 8.70
C TYR A 179 -27.07 8.55 9.47
N GLY A 180 -27.38 7.46 10.19
CA GLY A 180 -28.60 7.34 11.00
C GLY A 180 -28.51 7.96 12.38
N VAL A 181 -29.59 7.84 13.16
CA VAL A 181 -29.70 8.36 14.55
C VAL A 181 -29.21 7.32 15.59
N LYS A 182 -28.27 6.46 15.20
CA LYS A 182 -27.64 5.47 16.09
C LYS A 182 -26.20 5.92 16.35
N GLN A 183 -25.79 5.93 17.62
CA GLN A 183 -24.42 6.24 17.97
C GLN A 183 -23.49 5.14 17.45
N THR A 184 -22.45 5.55 16.71
CA THR A 184 -21.39 4.69 16.16
C THR A 184 -20.05 5.39 16.32
N ARG A 185 -18.93 4.64 16.26
CA ARG A 185 -17.58 5.23 16.37
C ARG A 185 -17.25 6.08 15.15
N GLY A 186 -17.48 5.54 13.95
CA GLY A 186 -17.30 6.26 12.70
C GLY A 186 -18.48 7.17 12.35
N LYS A 187 -18.22 8.38 11.82
CA LYS A 187 -19.26 9.37 11.46
C LYS A 187 -19.32 9.73 9.98
N PHE A 188 -18.17 9.97 9.34
CA PHE A 188 -18.12 10.60 8.00
C PHE A 188 -18.11 9.62 6.83
N GLY A 189 -18.06 8.32 7.09
CA GLY A 189 -17.96 7.30 6.04
C GLY A 189 -16.63 7.37 5.27
N LEU A 190 -15.57 7.93 5.86
CA LEU A 190 -14.33 8.28 5.17
C LEU A 190 -13.14 7.33 5.51
N GLY A 191 -13.05 6.87 6.75
CA GLY A 191 -11.88 6.18 7.33
C GLY A 191 -11.22 5.11 6.46
N ALA A 192 -11.91 3.99 6.25
CA ALA A 192 -11.38 2.87 5.46
C ALA A 192 -11.06 3.26 4.01
N LYS A 193 -11.75 4.25 3.44
CA LYS A 193 -11.48 4.74 2.08
C LYS A 193 -10.22 5.57 2.01
N MET A 194 -9.91 6.30 3.08
CA MET A 194 -8.63 7.01 3.16
C MET A 194 -7.46 6.04 3.23
N ALA A 195 -7.61 4.93 3.94
CA ALA A 195 -6.62 3.86 3.92
C ALA A 195 -6.46 3.27 2.50
N LEU A 196 -7.55 3.10 1.74
CA LEU A 196 -7.50 2.65 0.34
C LEU A 196 -6.80 3.67 -0.58
N ILE A 197 -7.17 4.96 -0.49
CA ILE A 197 -6.53 6.03 -1.26
C ILE A 197 -5.03 6.08 -0.95
N TRP A 198 -4.66 6.01 0.34
CA TRP A 198 -3.26 6.03 0.74
C TRP A 198 -2.50 4.78 0.26
N SER A 199 -3.11 3.59 0.37
CA SER A 199 -2.56 2.35 -0.17
C SER A 199 -2.30 2.48 -1.67
N LYS A 200 -3.26 3.00 -2.43
CA LYS A 200 -3.09 3.22 -3.88
C LYS A 200 -1.98 4.23 -4.18
N MET A 201 -1.95 5.36 -3.50
CA MET A 201 -0.94 6.41 -3.75
C MET A 201 0.48 5.98 -3.39
N THR A 202 0.64 5.13 -2.36
CA THR A 202 1.97 4.72 -1.87
C THR A 202 2.42 3.38 -2.44
N THR A 203 1.54 2.38 -2.37
CA THR A 203 1.81 1.00 -2.77
C THR A 203 1.25 0.66 -4.13
N GLY A 204 0.26 1.39 -4.67
CA GLY A 204 -0.39 1.04 -5.93
C GLY A 204 -1.17 -0.28 -5.86
N LEU A 205 -1.37 -0.84 -4.66
CA LEU A 205 -2.04 -2.11 -4.46
C LEU A 205 -3.51 -1.91 -4.05
N PRO A 206 -4.42 -2.74 -4.57
CA PRO A 206 -5.82 -2.73 -4.20
C PRO A 206 -6.03 -3.28 -2.78
N PHE A 207 -7.23 -3.06 -2.23
CA PHE A 207 -7.71 -3.75 -1.04
C PHE A 207 -8.19 -5.14 -1.40
N GLU A 208 -7.78 -6.12 -0.61
CA GLU A 208 -8.36 -7.46 -0.64
C GLU A 208 -9.40 -7.59 0.46
N ILE A 209 -10.65 -7.85 0.07
CA ILE A 209 -11.80 -7.87 0.98
C ILE A 209 -12.47 -9.22 0.87
N TRP A 210 -12.75 -9.82 2.03
CA TRP A 210 -13.67 -10.92 2.13
C TRP A 210 -14.80 -10.60 3.08
N SER A 211 -16.03 -10.94 2.71
CA SER A 211 -17.19 -10.71 3.57
C SER A 211 -18.27 -11.76 3.37
N ALA A 212 -18.94 -12.14 4.45
CA ALA A 212 -20.10 -13.02 4.44
C ALA A 212 -21.11 -12.51 5.47
N ARG A 213 -22.40 -12.54 5.11
CA ARG A 213 -23.47 -12.24 6.07
C ARG A 213 -23.80 -13.50 6.88
N PRO A 214 -24.31 -13.37 8.12
CA PRO A 214 -24.83 -14.51 8.88
C PRO A 214 -25.80 -15.34 8.04
N GLY A 215 -25.61 -16.67 8.03
CA GLY A 215 -26.43 -17.61 7.26
C GLY A 215 -26.17 -17.63 5.74
N SER A 216 -25.20 -16.88 5.22
CA SER A 216 -24.83 -16.91 3.80
C SER A 216 -24.06 -18.20 3.46
N ALA A 217 -24.52 -18.93 2.45
CA ALA A 217 -23.81 -20.13 1.94
C ALA A 217 -22.48 -19.77 1.24
N THR A 218 -22.36 -18.54 0.75
CA THR A 218 -21.20 -18.06 -0.01
C THR A 218 -20.49 -16.91 0.68
N ARG A 219 -19.18 -16.82 0.47
CA ARG A 219 -18.33 -15.70 0.90
C ARG A 219 -17.98 -14.84 -0.31
N SER A 220 -18.18 -13.53 -0.20
CA SER A 220 -17.74 -12.57 -1.22
C SER A 220 -16.24 -12.35 -1.12
N HIS A 221 -15.56 -12.26 -2.25
CA HIS A 221 -14.15 -11.87 -2.37
C HIS A 221 -14.03 -10.75 -3.41
N PHE A 222 -13.35 -9.66 -3.05
CA PHE A 222 -13.13 -8.51 -3.92
C PHE A 222 -11.66 -8.07 -3.83
N LEU A 223 -11.08 -7.77 -5.00
CA LEU A 223 -9.89 -6.94 -5.12
C LEU A 223 -10.37 -5.56 -5.57
N LEU A 224 -10.36 -4.60 -4.65
CA LEU A 224 -10.96 -3.29 -4.82
C LEU A 224 -9.90 -2.21 -4.99
N ASP A 225 -9.97 -1.50 -6.10
CA ASP A 225 -9.16 -0.33 -6.38
C ASP A 225 -10.06 0.93 -6.47
N ILE A 226 -9.47 2.12 -6.30
CA ILE A 226 -10.18 3.39 -6.37
C ILE A 226 -9.63 4.27 -7.48
N ASP A 227 -10.49 4.81 -8.33
CA ASP A 227 -10.08 5.83 -9.28
C ASP A 227 -10.04 7.21 -8.60
N ILE A 228 -8.86 7.84 -8.59
CA ILE A 228 -8.63 9.11 -7.92
C ILE A 228 -8.83 10.27 -8.90
N HIS A 229 -8.49 10.07 -10.18
CA HIS A 229 -8.50 11.10 -11.20
C HIS A 229 -9.58 10.76 -12.23
N LYS A 230 -10.58 11.63 -12.37
CA LYS A 230 -11.60 11.50 -13.41
C LYS A 230 -11.13 12.10 -14.73
#